data_AF-Q9KPP8-F1
#
_entry.id   AF-Q9KPP8-F1
#
_cell.length_a   1.000
_cell.length_b   1.000
_cell.length_c   1.000
_cell.angle_alpha   90.00
_cell.angle_beta   90.00
_cell.angle_gamma   90.00
#
_symmetry.space_group_name_H-M   'P 1'
#
loop_
_entity.id
_entity.type
_entity.pdbx_description
1 polymer ?
#
loop_
_entity_poly.entity_id
_entity_poly.type
_entity_poly.pdbx_seq_one_letter_code
_entity_poly.pdbx_strand_id
1 'polypeptide(L)' 'MKTVICNSLQSFWDMADAEFLSGLDVHCVFPVSDNLKTFLLQSRERYQIRSITFTKAFANL' A
#
# COMPACT_ATOMS: atom_id res chain seq x y z
N MET A 1 17.67 -0.14 1.65
CA MET A 1 16.30 -0.57 1.30
C MET A 1 15.49 0.65 0.93
N LYS A 2 14.69 0.61 -0.16
CA LYS A 2 13.83 1.73 -0.57
C LYS A 2 12.38 1.40 -0.23
N THR A 3 11.69 2.35 0.39
CA THR A 3 10.26 2.26 0.72
C THR A 3 9.53 3.38 -0.01
N VAL A 4 8.46 3.04 -0.72
CA VAL A 4 7.57 4.00 -1.38
C VAL A 4 6.45 4.35 -0.40
N ILE A 5 6.20 5.65 -0.24
CA ILE A 5 5.09 6.15 0.59
C ILE A 5 3.90 6.44 -0.33
N CYS A 6 2.80 5.71 -0.13
CA CYS A 6 1.53 5.99 -0.81
C CYS A 6 0.63 6.75 0.16
N ASN A 7 0.27 7.99 -0.19
CA ASN A 7 -0.54 8.87 0.66
C ASN A 7 -2.04 8.85 0.34
N SER A 8 -2.43 8.10 -0.69
CA SER A 8 -3.83 7.86 -1.05
C SER A 8 -3.99 6.49 -1.71
N LEU A 9 -5.21 5.95 -1.69
CA LEU A 9 -5.53 4.72 -2.42
C LEU A 9 -5.27 4.87 -3.93
N GLN A 10 -5.58 6.04 -4.50
CA GLN A 10 -5.33 6.32 -5.91
C GLN A 10 -3.84 6.25 -6.25
N SER A 11 -2.99 6.92 -5.46
CA SER A 11 -1.53 6.88 -5.67
C SER A 11 -0.95 5.47 -5.59
N PHE A 12 -1.54 4.60 -4.74
CA PHE A 12 -1.12 3.21 -4.67
C PHE A 12 -1.39 2.50 -5.99
N TRP A 13 -2.61 2.61 -6.54
CA TRP A 13 -2.97 1.94 -7.80
C TRP A 13 -2.22 2.51 -8.99
N ASP A 14 -2.12 3.84 -9.10
CA ASP A 14 -1.41 4.48 -10.21
C ASP A 14 0.05 4.01 -10.28
N MET A 15 0.73 3.92 -9.14
CA MET A 15 2.11 3.43 -9.09
C MET A 15 2.22 1.91 -9.28
N ALA A 16 1.25 1.14 -8.82
CA ALA A 16 1.21 -0.30 -9.00
C ALA A 16 1.00 -0.67 -10.48
N ASP A 17 0.03 -0.03 -11.14
CA ASP A 17 -0.30 -0.24 -12.55
C ASP A 17 0.80 0.29 -13.49
N ALA A 18 1.56 1.30 -13.06
CA ALA A 18 2.77 1.78 -13.74
C ALA A 18 4.04 0.96 -13.42
N GLU A 19 3.92 -0.18 -12.73
CA GLU A 19 5.01 -1.10 -12.35
C GLU A 19 6.10 -0.51 -11.43
N PHE A 20 5.87 0.65 -10.83
CA PHE A 20 6.86 1.32 -9.97
C PHE A 20 7.01 0.71 -8.58
N LEU A 21 6.16 -0.25 -8.19
CA LEU A 21 6.17 -0.86 -6.86
C LEU A 21 6.80 -2.25 -6.82
N SER A 22 7.16 -2.84 -7.97
CA SER A 22 7.71 -4.19 -8.05
C SER A 22 9.02 -4.32 -7.27
N GLY A 23 9.11 -5.32 -6.40
CA GLY A 23 10.27 -5.59 -5.54
C GLY A 23 10.50 -4.58 -4.41
N LEU A 24 9.63 -3.59 -4.23
CA LEU A 24 9.78 -2.54 -3.22
C LEU A 24 8.92 -2.79 -1.98
N ASP A 25 9.27 -2.13 -0.87
CA ASP A 25 8.32 -1.96 0.24
C ASP A 25 7.41 -0.78 -0.04
N VAL A 26 6.15 -0.92 0.35
CA VAL A 26 5.15 0.13 0.27
C VAL A 26 4.61 0.42 1.67
N HIS A 27 4.53 1.70 2.02
CA HIS A 27 3.89 2.15 3.24
C HIS A 27 2.72 3.08 2.92
N CYS A 28 1.53 2.64 3.27
CA CYS A 28 0.28 3.37 3.07
C CYS A 28 0.02 4.29 4.26
N VAL A 29 -0.04 5.60 4.02
CA VAL A 29 -0.23 6.65 5.05
C VAL A 29 -1.62 7.31 4.98
N PHE A 30 -2.63 6.56 4.52
CA PHE A 30 -4.03 6.98 4.46
C PHE A 30 -4.91 6.07 5.33
N PRO A 31 -6.10 6.51 5.77
CA PRO A 31 -7.07 5.64 6.43
C PRO A 31 -7.41 4.41 5.58
N VAL A 32 -7.31 3.24 6.19
CA VAL A 32 -7.60 1.95 5.55
C VAL A 32 -8.52 1.15 6.46
N SER A 33 -9.72 0.81 5.99
CA SER A 33 -10.59 -0.14 6.67
C SER A 33 -10.01 -1.56 6.61
N ASP A 34 -10.42 -2.48 7.48
CA ASP A 34 -9.91 -3.86 7.46
C ASP A 34 -10.15 -4.58 6.13
N ASN A 35 -11.30 -4.31 5.48
CA ASN A 35 -11.61 -4.84 4.16
C ASN A 35 -10.65 -4.31 3.10
N LEU A 36 -10.40 -2.99 3.08
CA LEU A 36 -9.47 -2.38 2.14
C LEU A 36 -8.03 -2.85 2.40
N LYS A 37 -7.64 -3.02 3.66
CA LYS A 37 -6.33 -3.53 4.06
C LYS A 37 -6.10 -4.93 3.53
N THR A 38 -7.11 -5.80 3.67
CA THR A 38 -7.09 -7.16 3.14
C THR A 38 -6.93 -7.15 1.63
N PHE A 39 -7.69 -6.31 0.93
CA PHE A 39 -7.60 -6.17 -0.52
C PHE A 39 -6.21 -5.69 -0.99
N LEU A 40 -5.64 -4.69 -0.32
CA LEU A 40 -4.30 -4.18 -0.62
C LEU A 40 -3.23 -5.26 -0.37
N LEU A 41 -3.31 -6.00 0.73
CA LEU A 41 -2.40 -7.11 1.01
C LEU A 41 -2.49 -8.24 -0.01
N GLN A 42 -3.69 -8.56 -0.52
CA GLN A 42 -3.88 -9.56 -1.58
C GLN A 42 -3.29 -9.09 -2.92
N SER A 43 -3.36 -7.79 -3.21
CA SER A 43 -2.77 -7.22 -4.43
C SER A 43 -1.24 -7.32 -4.48
N ARG A 44 -0.58 -7.54 -3.33
CA ARG A 44 0.88 -7.66 -3.22
C ARG A 44 1.48 -8.66 -4.21
N GLU A 45 0.87 -9.84 -4.35
CA GLU A 45 1.36 -10.88 -5.25
C GLU A 45 1.24 -10.47 -6.72
N ARG A 46 0.08 -9.92 -7.09
CA ARG A 46 -0.19 -9.42 -8.45
C ARG A 46 0.83 -8.38 -8.91
N TYR A 47 1.20 -7.44 -8.04
CA TYR A 47 2.11 -6.35 -8.35
C TYR A 47 3.56 -6.61 -7.92
N GLN A 48 3.88 -7.84 -7.48
CA GLN A 48 5.21 -8.25 -7.03
C GLN A 48 5.80 -7.33 -5.94
N ILE A 49 4.93 -6.76 -5.11
CA ILE A 49 5.34 -5.86 -4.03
C ILE A 49 6.00 -6.71 -2.92
N ARG A 50 7.12 -6.26 -2.36
CA ARG A 50 7.83 -7.04 -1.33
C ARG A 50 7.06 -7.05 -0.01
N SER A 51 6.66 -5.88 0.46
CA SER A 51 5.85 -5.74 1.68
C SER A 51 4.94 -4.53 1.60
N ILE A 52 3.78 -4.63 2.25
CA ILE A 52 2.83 -3.52 2.38
C ILE A 52 2.58 -3.32 3.87
N THR A 53 2.79 -2.09 4.34
CA THR A 53 2.55 -1.70 5.72
C THR A 53 1.64 -0.47 5.75
N PHE A 54 1.03 -0.22 6.90
CA PHE A 54 -0.01 0.79 7.04
C PHE A 54 0.26 1.62 8.28
N THR A 55 0.08 2.93 8.16
CA THR A 55 -0.06 3.78 9.35
C THR A 55 -1.37 3.45 10.05
N LYS A 56 -1.36 3.42 11.38
CA LYS A 56 -2.61 3.41 12.18
C LYS A 56 -3.24 4.80 12.15
N ALA A 57 -3.84 5.17 11.03
CA ALA A 57 -4.61 6.39 10.94
C ALA A 57 -5.91 6.21 11.76
N PHE A 58 -6.15 7.11 12.73
CA PHE A 58 -7.34 7.17 13.59
C PHE A 58 -7.51 6.09 14.67
N ALA A 59 -6.44 5.53 15.23
CA ALA A 59 -6.57 4.62 16.39
C ALA A 59 -7.16 5.26 17.68
N ASN A 60 -7.46 6.57 17.66
CA ASN A 60 -7.94 7.36 18.80
C ASN A 60 -9.13 8.29 18.48
N LEU A 61 -10.01 7.94 17.52
CA LEU A 61 -11.32 8.60 17.40
C LEU A 61 -12.42 7.74 18.03
#